data_AF-A0A7S1Z607-F1
#
_entry.id   AF-A0A7S1Z607-F1
#
_cell.length_a   1.000
_cell.length_b   1.000
_cell.length_c   1.000
_cell.angle_alpha   90.00
_cell.angle_beta   90.00
_cell.angle_gamma   90.00
#
_symmetry.space_group_name_H-M   'P 1'
#
loop_
_entity.id
_entity.type
_entity.pdbx_description
1 polymer ?
#
loop_
_entity_poly.entity_id
_entity_poly.type
_entity_poly.pdbx_seq_one_letter_code
_entity_poly.pdbx_strand_id
1 'polypeptide(L)'
;AIDNYKTAMNLEPEYIAWSADGKYIYVNLQENSAIVTIDVEAKEAVAIDAYGLKDWSTIPIDIFKDDGCSKISTVPGLYSARNPDAIAAAVIDGVTYILTADEGDDKEYGSYEEKVKAKDLFAGEVIEGVVPGYDCDATEE
;
A
#
# COMPACT_ATOMS: atom_id res chain seq x y z
N ALA A 1 -16.89 3.16 18.75
CA ALA A 1 -15.57 2.70 18.26
C ALA A 1 -14.70 3.89 17.82
N ILE A 2 -15.24 4.88 17.11
CA ILE A 2 -14.50 6.07 16.64
C ILE A 2 -14.08 7.02 17.79
N ASP A 3 -14.77 7.01 18.94
CA ASP A 3 -14.49 7.94 20.06
C ASP A 3 -13.12 7.75 20.73
N ASN A 4 -12.41 6.64 20.46
CA ASN A 4 -11.04 6.38 20.92
C ASN A 4 -9.99 6.56 19.82
N TYR A 5 -10.37 7.07 18.64
CA TYR A 5 -9.44 7.33 17.55
C TYR A 5 -8.50 8.48 17.93
N LYS A 6 -7.24 8.14 18.23
CA LYS A 6 -6.16 9.11 18.38
C LYS A 6 -5.20 8.96 17.21
N THR A 7 -4.87 10.06 16.55
CA THR A 7 -3.89 10.11 15.45
C THR A 7 -2.58 9.42 15.84
N ALA A 8 -2.08 9.68 17.06
CA ALA A 8 -0.85 9.08 17.57
C ALA A 8 -0.90 7.55 17.76
N MET A 9 -2.09 6.94 17.73
CA MET A 9 -2.25 5.48 17.84
C MET A 9 -2.45 4.80 16.47
N ASN A 10 -2.61 5.58 15.39
CA ASN A 10 -2.95 5.07 14.06
C ASN A 10 -1.95 5.48 12.99
N LEU A 11 -1.18 6.55 13.22
CA LEU A 11 -0.01 6.82 12.38
C LEU A 11 1.10 5.87 12.80
N GLU A 12 1.58 5.07 11.86
CA GLU A 12 2.58 4.03 12.07
C GLU A 12 3.86 4.38 11.31
N PRO A 13 4.80 5.09 11.95
CA PRO A 13 6.06 5.43 11.32
C PRO A 13 7.01 4.22 11.29
N GLU A 14 7.60 3.96 10.13
CA GLU A 14 8.50 2.83 9.94
C GLU A 14 9.92 3.29 9.58
N TYR A 15 10.05 3.96 8.43
CA TYR A 15 11.33 4.45 7.92
C TYR A 15 11.39 5.98 7.84
N ILE A 16 12.60 6.54 7.92
CA ILE A 16 12.83 7.97 7.73
C ILE A 16 13.91 8.24 6.69
N ALA A 17 13.78 9.37 6.00
CA ALA A 17 14.82 9.90 5.11
C ALA A 17 15.03 11.39 5.36
N TRP A 18 16.27 11.85 5.24
CA TRP A 18 16.61 13.26 5.37
C TRP A 18 16.60 13.96 4.02
N SER A 19 16.13 15.20 3.95
CA SER A 19 16.41 16.04 2.78
C SER A 19 17.91 16.29 2.66
N ALA A 20 18.41 16.51 1.45
CA ALA A 20 19.83 16.70 1.20
C ALA A 20 20.44 17.92 1.91
N ASP A 21 19.63 18.95 2.18
CA ASP A 21 20.02 20.15 2.93
C ASP A 21 19.78 20.03 4.45
N GLY A 22 19.28 18.89 4.92
CA GLY A 22 19.03 18.58 6.33
C GLY A 22 17.90 19.36 6.99
N LYS A 23 17.10 20.11 6.21
CA LYS A 23 15.99 20.93 6.74
C LYS A 23 14.74 20.12 7.03
N TYR A 24 14.54 19.02 6.31
CA TYR A 24 13.36 18.19 6.44
C TYR A 24 13.71 16.74 6.76
N ILE A 25 12.86 16.11 7.56
CA ILE A 25 12.80 14.67 7.74
C ILE A 25 11.49 14.19 7.12
N TYR A 26 11.58 13.23 6.21
CA TYR A 26 10.45 12.51 5.67
C TYR A 26 10.24 11.25 6.51
N VAL A 27 9.03 11.04 7.00
CA VAL A 27 8.65 9.89 7.80
C VAL A 27 7.64 9.07 7.01
N ASN A 28 8.01 7.85 6.68
CA ASN A 28 7.13 6.93 5.97
C ASN A 28 6.09 6.33 6.93
N LEU A 29 4.84 6.26 6.47
CA LEU A 29 3.73 5.63 7.17
C LEU A 29 3.17 4.48 6.31
N GLN A 30 3.74 3.28 6.45
CA GLN A 30 3.50 2.17 5.53
C GLN A 30 2.01 1.78 5.44
N GLU A 31 1.39 1.50 6.58
CA GLU A 31 0.00 1.05 6.66
C GLU A 31 -0.99 2.19 6.38
N ASN A 32 -0.55 3.44 6.53
CA ASN A 32 -1.37 4.60 6.18
C ASN A 32 -1.26 5.01 4.71
N SER A 33 -0.35 4.39 3.93
CA SER A 33 -0.06 4.78 2.55
C SER A 33 0.23 6.28 2.42
N ALA A 34 1.05 6.81 3.34
CA ALA A 34 1.32 8.24 3.44
C ALA A 34 2.76 8.56 3.87
N ILE A 35 3.14 9.81 3.69
CA ILE A 35 4.42 10.36 4.13
C ILE A 35 4.20 11.65 4.91
N VAL A 36 4.89 11.81 6.03
CA VAL A 36 4.89 13.04 6.83
C VAL A 36 6.19 13.79 6.58
N THR A 37 6.11 15.10 6.37
CA THR A 37 7.27 15.99 6.33
C THR A 37 7.39 16.75 7.64
N ILE A 38 8.54 16.62 8.29
CA ILE A 38 8.89 17.35 9.52
C ILE A 38 9.92 18.43 9.17
N ASP A 39 9.63 19.67 9.55
CA ASP A 39 10.61 20.75 9.54
C ASP A 39 11.46 20.69 10.82
N VAL A 40 12.77 20.52 10.63
CA VAL A 40 13.72 20.27 11.72
C VAL A 40 13.95 21.53 12.56
N GLU A 41 13.95 22.71 11.94
CA GLU A 41 14.17 23.98 12.64
C GLU A 41 12.93 24.35 13.46
N ALA A 42 11.74 24.24 12.86
CA ALA A 42 10.47 24.50 13.54
C ALA A 42 10.11 23.44 14.59
N LYS A 43 10.63 22.21 14.44
CA LYS A 43 10.27 21.03 15.26
C LYS A 43 8.80 20.66 15.12
N GLU A 44 8.26 20.80 13.91
CA GLU A 44 6.84 20.60 13.61
C GLU A 44 6.67 19.70 12.40
N ALA A 45 5.63 18.87 12.41
CA ALA A 45 5.14 18.21 11.21
C ALA A 45 4.39 19.25 10.36
N VAL A 46 4.90 19.51 9.15
CA VAL A 46 4.41 20.59 8.28
C VAL A 46 3.53 20.09 7.13
N ALA A 47 3.60 18.80 6.81
CA ALA A 47 2.75 18.18 5.80
C ALA A 47 2.51 16.69 6.07
N ILE A 48 1.38 16.19 5.57
CA ILE A 48 1.10 14.77 5.40
C ILE A 48 0.50 14.58 4.00
N ASP A 49 1.14 13.75 3.19
CA ASP A 49 0.78 13.52 1.80
C ASP A 49 0.51 12.02 1.58
N ALA A 50 -0.56 11.70 0.87
CA ALA A 50 -0.87 10.32 0.52
C ALA A 50 -0.04 9.89 -0.71
N TYR A 51 0.44 8.64 -0.73
CA TYR A 51 1.09 8.07 -1.91
C TYR A 51 0.11 7.86 -3.07
N GLY A 52 -1.19 7.85 -2.78
CA GLY A 52 -2.24 7.59 -3.74
C GLY A 52 -2.31 6.13 -4.16
N LEU A 53 -3.32 5.80 -4.95
CA LEU A 53 -3.55 4.45 -5.44
C LEU A 53 -2.73 4.17 -6.70
N LYS A 54 -2.41 2.89 -6.92
CA LYS A 54 -1.86 2.38 -8.18
C LYS A 54 -2.99 1.79 -9.02
N ASP A 55 -3.14 2.29 -10.24
CA ASP A 55 -4.13 1.83 -11.22
C ASP A 55 -3.59 0.61 -11.97
N TRP A 56 -4.31 -0.51 -11.91
CA TRP A 56 -3.97 -1.76 -12.60
C TRP A 56 -4.86 -2.03 -13.83
N SER A 57 -5.70 -1.08 -14.24
CA SER A 57 -6.59 -1.21 -15.41
C SER A 57 -5.85 -1.30 -16.75
N THR A 58 -4.58 -0.87 -16.79
CA THR A 58 -3.75 -0.85 -18.01
C THR A 58 -2.47 -1.66 -17.89
N ILE A 59 -2.05 -2.04 -16.69
CA ILE A 59 -0.87 -2.85 -16.42
C ILE A 59 -1.35 -4.25 -16.06
N PRO A 60 -1.02 -5.28 -16.86
CA PRO A 60 -1.50 -6.62 -16.58
C PRO A 60 -0.76 -7.22 -15.37
N ILE A 61 -1.51 -7.86 -14.48
CA ILE A 61 -1.05 -8.45 -13.22
C ILE A 61 -1.70 -9.83 -13.04
N ASP A 62 -1.04 -10.71 -12.29
CA ASP A 62 -1.64 -11.95 -11.81
C ASP A 62 -2.22 -11.72 -10.41
N ILE A 63 -3.52 -11.94 -10.25
CA ILE A 63 -4.25 -11.75 -8.98
C ILE A 63 -4.74 -13.06 -8.38
N PHE A 64 -4.43 -14.19 -9.00
CA PHE A 64 -4.88 -15.51 -8.54
C PHE A 64 -3.75 -16.22 -7.80
N LYS A 65 -4.07 -16.75 -6.62
CA LYS A 65 -3.13 -17.39 -5.72
C LYS A 65 -3.53 -18.85 -5.51
N ASP A 66 -2.59 -19.77 -5.73
CA ASP A 66 -2.58 -21.18 -5.32
C ASP A 66 -3.28 -22.24 -6.22
N ASP A 67 -3.61 -21.94 -7.47
CA ASP A 67 -4.41 -22.86 -8.33
C ASP A 67 -3.71 -23.31 -9.64
N GLY A 68 -2.40 -23.09 -9.78
CA GLY A 68 -1.64 -23.51 -10.98
C GLY A 68 -2.03 -22.75 -12.26
N CYS A 69 -2.98 -21.83 -12.16
CA CYS A 69 -3.53 -21.00 -13.22
C CYS A 69 -3.05 -19.55 -13.04
N SER A 70 -1.79 -19.28 -13.39
CA SER A 70 -1.30 -17.90 -13.45
C SER A 70 -1.80 -17.22 -14.73
N LYS A 71 -2.56 -16.14 -14.59
CA LYS A 71 -3.06 -15.36 -15.73
C LYS A 71 -2.81 -13.87 -15.54
N ILE A 72 -1.76 -13.41 -16.20
CA ILE A 72 -1.39 -11.99 -16.27
C ILE A 72 -2.39 -11.26 -17.15
N SER A 73 -3.27 -10.46 -16.54
CA SER A 73 -4.34 -9.75 -17.26
C SER A 73 -4.60 -8.37 -16.65
N THR A 74 -5.17 -7.47 -17.45
CA THR A 74 -5.65 -6.17 -16.94
C THR A 74 -7.04 -6.34 -16.34
N VAL A 75 -7.26 -5.78 -15.16
CA VAL A 75 -8.56 -5.83 -14.48
C VAL A 75 -9.10 -4.40 -14.35
N PRO A 76 -10.12 -4.03 -15.14
CA PRO A 76 -10.70 -2.69 -15.07
C PRO A 76 -11.24 -2.39 -13.67
N GLY A 77 -10.91 -1.22 -13.12
CA GLY A 77 -11.35 -0.79 -11.79
C GLY A 77 -10.56 -1.40 -10.63
N LEU A 78 -9.48 -2.17 -10.91
CA LEU A 78 -8.59 -2.66 -9.87
C LEU A 78 -7.55 -1.59 -9.51
N TYR A 79 -7.51 -1.24 -8.23
CA TYR A 79 -6.55 -0.33 -7.64
C TYR A 79 -5.94 -0.97 -6.39
N SER A 80 -4.64 -0.75 -6.16
CA SER A 80 -3.98 -1.10 -4.91
C SER A 80 -3.51 0.15 -4.18
N ALA A 81 -3.46 0.08 -2.85
CA ALA A 81 -2.64 1.00 -2.08
C ALA A 81 -1.15 0.77 -2.42
N ARG A 82 -0.32 1.75 -2.05
CA ARG A 82 1.14 1.59 -1.98
C ARG A 82 1.50 1.43 -0.51
N ASN A 83 2.26 0.40 -0.17
CA ASN A 83 2.71 0.11 1.18
C ASN A 83 4.24 0.03 1.20
N PRO A 84 4.90 1.19 1.00
CA PRO A 84 6.34 1.23 1.07
C PRO A 84 6.81 0.99 2.50
N ASP A 85 7.84 0.17 2.69
CA ASP A 85 8.58 0.06 3.96
C ASP A 85 9.73 1.09 3.93
N ALA A 86 10.83 0.73 3.28
CA ALA A 86 12.01 1.57 3.24
C ALA A 86 11.85 2.75 2.27
N ILE A 87 12.33 3.92 2.70
CA ILE A 87 12.42 5.12 1.87
C ILE A 87 13.83 5.69 1.82
N ALA A 88 14.18 6.31 0.70
CA ALA A 88 15.39 7.09 0.53
C ALA A 88 15.07 8.42 -0.15
N ALA A 89 15.74 9.49 0.27
CA ALA A 89 15.66 10.79 -0.41
C ALA A 89 16.85 10.94 -1.35
N ALA A 90 16.58 11.34 -2.59
CA ALA A 90 17.61 11.59 -3.60
C ALA A 90 17.33 12.90 -4.32
N VAL A 91 18.38 13.64 -4.67
CA VAL A 91 18.26 14.82 -5.52
C VAL A 91 18.63 14.43 -6.94
N ILE A 92 17.69 14.57 -7.87
CA ILE A 92 17.87 14.28 -9.29
C ILE A 92 17.47 15.55 -10.05
N ASP A 93 18.40 16.12 -10.82
CA ASP A 93 18.22 17.36 -11.58
C ASP A 93 17.67 18.53 -10.75
N GLY A 94 18.10 18.62 -9.48
CA GLY A 94 17.70 19.68 -8.55
C GLY A 94 16.35 19.47 -7.86
N VAL A 95 15.67 18.34 -8.12
CA VAL A 95 14.40 17.97 -7.48
C VAL A 95 14.66 16.89 -6.44
N THR A 96 14.10 17.06 -5.23
CA THR A 96 14.10 16.01 -4.21
C THR A 96 13.03 14.98 -4.56
N TYR A 97 13.46 13.73 -4.73
CA TYR A 97 12.62 12.56 -4.90
C TYR A 97 12.66 11.71 -3.64
N ILE A 98 11.52 11.14 -3.28
CA ILE A 98 11.44 10.04 -2.32
C ILE A 98 11.33 8.75 -3.12
N LEU A 99 12.35 7.92 -3.00
CA LEU A 99 12.39 6.58 -3.57
C LEU A 99 11.85 5.62 -2.52
N THR A 100 10.94 4.75 -2.94
CA THR A 100 10.23 3.85 -2.04
C THR A 100 10.43 2.40 -2.47
N ALA A 101 10.60 1.49 -1.53
CA ALA A 101 10.49 0.05 -1.75
C ALA A 101 9.11 -0.42 -1.26
N ASP A 102 8.23 -0.77 -2.19
CA ASP A 102 6.86 -1.24 -1.91
C ASP A 102 6.91 -2.73 -1.52
N GLU A 103 6.72 -3.05 -0.24
CA GLU A 103 6.82 -4.42 0.30
C GLU A 103 5.45 -5.08 0.41
N GLY A 104 4.41 -4.31 0.74
CA GLY A 104 3.05 -4.84 0.83
C GLY A 104 2.73 -5.57 2.13
N ASP A 105 3.36 -5.20 3.25
CA ASP A 105 3.04 -5.77 4.57
C ASP A 105 1.66 -5.32 5.05
N ASP A 106 1.07 -6.10 5.95
CA ASP A 106 -0.27 -5.87 6.49
C ASP A 106 -0.26 -5.61 8.00
N LYS A 107 -1.26 -4.86 8.45
CA LYS A 107 -1.35 -4.45 9.84
C LYS A 107 -1.79 -5.60 10.75
N GLU A 108 -0.93 -5.98 11.69
CA GLU A 108 -1.21 -7.03 12.68
C GLU A 108 -1.08 -6.53 14.14
N TYR A 109 -2.07 -6.86 14.98
CA TYR A 109 -2.00 -6.60 16.43
C TYR A 109 -2.53 -7.78 17.25
N GLY A 110 -1.62 -8.56 17.83
CA GLY A 110 -1.99 -9.70 18.67
C GLY A 110 -2.74 -10.76 17.86
N SER A 111 -4.08 -10.77 17.95
CA SER A 111 -4.94 -11.68 17.17
C SER A 111 -5.66 -11.00 16.00
N TYR A 112 -5.42 -9.71 15.76
CA TYR A 112 -5.96 -8.98 14.61
C TYR A 112 -5.01 -9.10 13.42
N GLU A 113 -5.55 -9.42 12.24
CA GLU A 113 -4.89 -9.43 10.93
C GLU A 113 -5.73 -8.58 9.97
N GLU A 114 -5.12 -7.61 9.30
CA GLU A 114 -5.79 -6.79 8.28
C GLU A 114 -6.03 -7.58 6.99
N LYS A 115 -5.07 -8.42 6.61
CA LYS A 115 -5.17 -9.26 5.42
C LYS A 115 -6.25 -10.32 5.59
N VAL A 116 -7.19 -10.33 4.67
CA VAL A 116 -8.25 -11.34 4.60
C VAL A 116 -8.40 -11.81 3.16
N LYS A 117 -8.69 -13.10 2.95
CA LYS A 117 -8.99 -13.59 1.60
C LYS A 117 -10.32 -12.99 1.17
N ALA A 118 -10.42 -12.54 -0.08
CA ALA A 118 -11.65 -11.96 -0.61
C ALA A 118 -12.87 -12.87 -0.37
N LYS A 119 -12.75 -14.19 -0.57
CA LYS A 119 -13.82 -15.15 -0.31
C LYS A 119 -14.34 -15.17 1.15
N ASP A 120 -13.48 -14.86 2.11
CA ASP A 120 -13.80 -14.89 3.54
C ASP A 120 -14.57 -13.61 3.93
N LEU A 121 -14.33 -12.49 3.23
CA LEU A 121 -15.12 -11.25 3.39
C LEU A 121 -16.59 -11.43 3.00
N PHE A 122 -16.86 -12.29 2.02
CA PHE A 122 -18.22 -12.56 1.54
C PHE A 122 -18.86 -13.79 2.18
N ALA A 123 -18.29 -14.32 3.28
CA ALA A 123 -18.83 -15.46 4.02
C ALA A 123 -19.16 -16.70 3.15
N GLY A 124 -18.42 -16.92 2.07
CA GLY A 124 -18.65 -18.01 1.13
C GLY A 124 -19.82 -17.80 0.16
N GLU A 125 -20.38 -16.59 0.08
CA GLU A 125 -21.26 -16.22 -1.04
C GLU A 125 -20.47 -16.30 -2.35
N VAL A 126 -21.04 -16.97 -3.34
CA VAL A 126 -20.50 -16.97 -4.70
C VAL A 126 -20.74 -15.58 -5.27
N ILE A 127 -19.66 -14.86 -5.56
CA ILE A 127 -19.76 -13.65 -6.39
C ILE A 127 -20.09 -14.13 -7.80
N GLU A 128 -21.36 -14.10 -8.18
CA GLU A 128 -21.77 -14.46 -9.53
C GLU A 128 -21.27 -13.42 -10.54
N GLY A 129 -20.50 -13.87 -11.53
CA GLY A 129 -19.96 -13.05 -12.61
C GLY A 129 -18.66 -13.63 -13.17
N VAL A 130 -18.33 -13.29 -14.42
CA VAL A 130 -16.98 -13.54 -14.95
C VAL A 130 -16.05 -12.57 -14.23
N VAL A 131 -15.22 -13.08 -13.32
CA VAL A 131 -14.07 -12.29 -12.83
C VAL A 131 -13.18 -12.07 -14.05
N PRO A 132 -13.00 -10.82 -14.54
CA PRO A 132 -12.18 -10.60 -15.73
C PRO A 132 -10.78 -11.16 -15.48
N GLY A 133 -10.38 -12.13 -16.29
CA GLY A 133 -9.09 -12.81 -16.14
C GLY A 133 -9.17 -14.19 -15.50
N TYR A 134 -10.23 -14.57 -14.78
CA TYR A 134 -10.40 -15.93 -14.26
C TYR A 134 -11.09 -16.80 -15.33
N ASP A 135 -10.30 -17.60 -16.03
CA ASP A 135 -10.76 -18.57 -17.04
C ASP A 135 -9.97 -19.86 -16.83
N CYS A 136 -10.16 -20.45 -15.65
CA CYS A 136 -9.54 -21.71 -15.27
C CYS A 136 -10.67 -22.74 -15.29
N ASP A 137 -10.79 -23.48 -16.39
CA ASP A 137 -11.60 -24.70 -16.39
C ASP A 137 -10.92 -25.68 -15.41
N ALA A 138 -11.55 -25.95 -14.28
CA ALA A 138 -11.07 -26.86 -13.24
C ALA A 138 -11.09 -28.35 -13.67
N THR A 139 -10.90 -28.64 -14.96
CA THR A 139 -11.08 -29.98 -15.55
C THR A 139 -9.86 -30.57 -16.25
N GLU A 140 -8.72 -29.88 -16.28
CA GLU A 140 -7.45 -30.47 -16.76
C GLU A 140 -6.48 -30.72 -15.59
N GLU A 141 -6.74 -31.79 -14.84
CA GLU A 141 -5.73 -32.59 -14.13
C GLU A 141 -5.49 -33.91 -14.87
#